data_AF-A0A934M0N2-F1
#
_entry.id   AF-A0A934M0N2-F1
#
_cell.length_a   1.000
_cell.length_b   1.000
_cell.length_c   1.000
_cell.angle_alpha   90.00
_cell.angle_beta   90.00
_cell.angle_gamma   90.00
#
_symmetry.space_group_name_H-M   'P 1'
#
loop_
_entity.id
_entity.type
_entity.pdbx_description
1 polymer ?
#
loop_
_entity_poly.entity_id
_entity_poly.type
_entity_poly.pdbx_seq_one_letter_code
_entity_poly.pdbx_strand_id
1 'polypeptide(L)'
;MATAMKRKENRIKVKQYITDTKGHKVAAVIEIEDFIRLKALIDIIPASEIWLYKNNEALESVRRGLKDAAKGKVSKFNIDKL
;
A
#
# COMPACT_ATOMS: atom_id res chain seq x y z
N MET A 1 -22.22 29.17 2.13
CA MET A 1 -20.87 28.82 1.64
C MET A 1 -20.43 27.56 2.37
N ALA A 2 -20.51 26.39 1.72
CA ALA A 2 -20.08 25.13 2.31
C ALA A 2 -18.60 24.94 1.98
N THR A 3 -17.74 25.05 2.99
CA THR A 3 -16.31 24.77 2.85
C THR A 3 -16.17 23.28 2.56
N ALA A 4 -15.83 22.94 1.32
CA ALA A 4 -15.52 21.58 0.91
C ALA A 4 -14.45 21.01 1.85
N MET A 5 -14.81 20.00 2.65
CA MET A 5 -13.85 19.22 3.41
C MET A 5 -12.91 18.56 2.40
N LYS A 6 -11.72 19.15 2.20
CA LYS A 6 -10.62 18.51 1.49
C LYS A 6 -10.44 17.14 2.12
N ARG A 7 -10.71 16.10 1.32
CA ARG A 7 -10.39 14.70 1.59
C ARG A 7 -9.00 14.66 2.22
N LYS A 8 -8.92 14.45 3.54
CA LYS A 8 -7.65 14.30 4.26
C LYS A 8 -7.08 12.98 3.77
N GLU A 9 -6.29 13.09 2.70
CA GLU A 9 -5.63 11.97 2.03
C GLU A 9 -4.92 11.09 3.05
N ASN A 10 -4.87 9.80 2.73
CA ASN A 10 -4.21 8.66 3.40
C ASN A 10 -2.72 8.91 3.79
N ARG A 11 -2.41 10.01 4.46
CA ARG A 11 -1.07 10.45 4.82
C ARG A 11 -0.87 10.23 6.31
N ILE A 12 0.21 9.53 6.64
CA ILE A 12 0.68 9.32 8.00
C ILE A 12 1.39 10.60 8.45
N LYS A 13 1.00 11.15 9.61
CA LYS A 13 1.64 12.34 10.14
C LYS A 13 2.87 11.94 10.96
N VAL A 14 4.04 12.29 10.44
CA VAL A 14 5.30 12.20 11.20
C VAL A 14 5.45 13.46 12.04
N LYS A 15 5.53 13.28 13.37
CA LYS A 15 5.78 14.37 14.33
C LYS A 15 7.25 14.74 14.36
N GLN A 16 8.13 13.73 14.39
CA GLN A 16 9.56 13.92 14.57
C GLN A 16 10.32 12.79 13.88
N TYR A 17 11.53 13.09 13.41
CA TYR A 17 12.49 12.06 12.99
C TYR A 17 13.58 11.93 14.06
N ILE A 18 13.95 10.69 14.36
CA ILE A 18 15.14 10.37 15.14
C ILE A 18 16.27 10.19 14.14
N THR A 19 17.39 10.88 14.38
CA THR A 19 18.58 10.83 13.53
C THR A 19 19.74 10.14 14.23
N ASP A 20 20.53 9.40 13.47
CA ASP A 20 21.81 8.84 13.93
C ASP A 20 22.84 9.98 14.14
N THR A 21 23.97 9.63 14.76
CA THR A 21 25.20 10.43 14.94
C THR A 21 25.71 11.09 13.65
N LYS A 22 25.37 10.53 12.49
CA LYS A 22 25.71 11.07 11.15
C LYS A 22 24.61 11.94 10.53
N GLY A 23 23.51 12.19 11.23
CA GLY A 23 22.38 13.00 10.76
C GLY A 23 21.37 12.26 9.88
N HIS A 24 21.56 10.97 9.62
CA HIS A 24 20.62 10.16 8.84
C HIS A 24 19.37 9.84 9.66
N LYS A 25 18.19 9.98 9.05
CA LYS A 25 16.90 9.63 9.68
C LYS A 25 16.81 8.11 9.83
N VAL A 26 16.73 7.62 11.06
CA VAL A 26 16.66 6.18 11.37
C VAL A 26 15.31 5.73 11.89
N ALA A 27 14.52 6.65 12.46
CA ALA A 27 13.15 6.36 12.88
C ALA A 27 12.25 7.59 12.75
N ALA A 28 10.94 7.34 12.69
CA ALA A 28 9.91 8.37 12.66
C ALA A 28 8.97 8.18 13.85
N VAL A 29 8.72 9.26 14.58
CA VAL A 29 7.72 9.32 15.64
C VAL A 29 6.39 9.71 14.99
N ILE A 30 5.40 8.82 15.10
CA ILE A 30 4.06 9.00 14.57
C ILE A 30 3.03 8.92 15.71
N GLU A 31 1.81 9.38 15.45
CA GLU A 31 0.69 9.18 16.36
C GLU A 31 0.32 7.69 16.48
N ILE A 32 -0.16 7.29 17.65
CA ILE A 32 -0.55 5.89 17.90
C ILE A 32 -1.75 5.47 17.03
N GLU A 33 -2.68 6.38 16.72
CA GLU A 33 -3.78 6.08 15.80
C GLU A 33 -3.27 5.73 14.40
N ASP A 34 -2.22 6.43 13.92
CA ASP A 34 -1.59 6.13 12.64
C ASP A 34 -0.83 4.79 12.68
N PHE A 35 -0.21 4.43 13.81
CA PHE A 35 0.40 3.12 14.00
C PHE A 35 -0.64 1.98 13.96
N ILE A 36 -1.79 2.15 14.63
CA ILE A 36 -2.89 1.17 14.60
C ILE A 36 -3.40 0.99 13.16
N ARG A 37 -3.57 2.08 12.41
CA ARG A 37 -3.97 2.02 10.99
C ARG A 37 -2.95 1.29 10.13
N LEU A 38 -1.66 1.54 10.32
CA LEU A 38 -0.59 0.82 9.63
C LEU A 38 -0.64 -0.67 9.93
N LYS A 39 -0.78 -1.04 11.21
CA LYS A 39 -0.84 -2.45 11.63
C LYS A 39 -2.02 -3.17 11.01
N ALA A 40 -3.21 -2.56 11.05
CA ALA A 40 -4.40 -3.12 10.42
C ALA A 40 -4.21 -3.34 8.90
N LEU A 41 -3.52 -2.44 8.20
CA LEU A 41 -3.23 -2.61 6.77
C LEU A 41 -2.26 -3.77 6.50
N ILE A 42 -1.28 -3.97 7.38
CA ILE A 42 -0.32 -5.06 7.26
C ILE A 42 -1.00 -6.40 7.58
N ASP A 43 -1.84 -6.45 8.61
CA ASP A 43 -2.58 -7.66 9.00
C ASP A 43 -3.58 -8.12 7.93
N ILE A 44 -4.02 -7.23 7.04
CA ILE A 44 -4.87 -7.56 5.89
C ILE A 44 -4.10 -8.34 4.82
N ILE A 45 -2.78 -8.13 4.68
CA ILE A 45 -1.97 -8.77 3.64
C ILE A 45 -1.61 -10.18 4.14
N PRO A 46 -2.09 -11.25 3.47
CA PRO A 46 -1.73 -12.61 3.86
C PRO A 46 -0.21 -12.80 3.80
N ALA A 47 0.35 -13.55 4.75
CA ALA A 47 1.80 -13.80 4.78
C ALA A 47 2.32 -14.42 3.46
N SER A 48 1.50 -15.24 2.82
CA SER A 48 1.77 -15.85 1.51
C SER A 48 1.84 -14.85 0.34
N GLU A 49 1.38 -13.61 0.51
CA GLU A 49 1.34 -12.58 -0.52
C GLU A 49 2.40 -11.49 -0.32
N ILE A 50 3.17 -11.53 0.78
CA ILE A 50 4.23 -10.56 1.08
C ILE A 50 5.25 -10.46 -0.07
N TRP A 51 5.55 -11.58 -0.75
CA TRP A 51 6.51 -11.61 -1.86
C TRP A 51 6.07 -10.71 -3.02
N LEU A 52 4.77 -10.57 -3.28
CA LEU A 52 4.23 -9.75 -4.36
C LEU A 52 4.59 -8.28 -4.13
N TYR A 53 4.51 -7.81 -2.88
CA TYR A 53 4.85 -6.44 -2.50
C TYR A 53 6.37 -6.16 -2.48
N LYS A 54 7.20 -7.20 -2.51
CA LYS A 54 8.66 -7.07 -2.67
C LYS A 54 9.09 -7.06 -4.14
N ASN A 55 8.26 -7.58 -5.06
CA ASN A 55 8.54 -7.62 -6.49
C ASN A 55 7.69 -6.59 -7.23
N ASN A 56 8.29 -5.44 -7.55
CA ASN A 56 7.58 -4.32 -8.17
C ASN A 56 7.02 -4.66 -9.56
N GLU A 57 7.72 -5.48 -10.35
CA GLU A 57 7.26 -5.89 -11.68
C GLU A 57 6.02 -6.79 -11.59
N ALA A 58 6.05 -7.78 -10.69
CA ALA A 58 4.91 -8.65 -10.45
C ALA A 58 3.71 -7.85 -9.91
N LEU A 59 3.95 -6.93 -8.98
CA LEU A 59 2.90 -6.07 -8.41
C LEU A 59 2.22 -5.21 -9.48
N GLU A 60 3.01 -4.57 -10.36
CA GLU A 60 2.44 -3.76 -11.44
C GLU A 60 1.69 -4.61 -12.47
N SER A 61 2.16 -5.82 -12.77
CA SER A 61 1.43 -6.76 -13.63
C SER A 61 0.06 -7.13 -13.04
N VAL A 62 0.01 -7.48 -11.75
CA VAL A 62 -1.25 -7.77 -11.03
C VAL A 62 -2.17 -6.56 -11.03
N ARG A 63 -1.66 -5.36 -10.70
CA ARG A 63 -2.44 -4.11 -10.73
C ARG A 63 -3.03 -3.82 -12.10
N ARG A 64 -2.26 -4.05 -13.17
CA ARG A 64 -2.74 -3.91 -14.55
C ARG A 64 -3.86 -4.89 -14.83
N GLY A 65 -3.67 -6.18 -14.50
CA GLY A 65 -4.70 -7.21 -14.68
C GLY A 65 -6.00 -6.87 -13.94
N LEU A 66 -5.92 -6.40 -12.70
CA LEU A 66 -7.09 -5.97 -11.93
C LEU A 66 -7.80 -4.77 -12.59
N LYS A 67 -7.05 -3.79 -13.12
CA LYS A 67 -7.62 -2.63 -13.84
C LYS A 67 -8.31 -3.06 -15.13
N ASP A 68 -7.73 -3.99 -15.87
CA ASP A 68 -8.30 -4.51 -17.10
C ASP A 68 -9.55 -5.35 -16.82
N ALA A 69 -9.53 -6.17 -15.77
CA ALA A 69 -10.69 -6.94 -15.31
C ALA A 69 -11.85 -6.04 -14.89
N ALA A 70 -11.58 -4.96 -14.15
CA ALA A 70 -12.59 -3.97 -13.78
C ALA A 70 -13.23 -3.27 -15.00
N LYS A 71 -12.52 -3.21 -16.13
CA LYS A 71 -13.02 -2.68 -17.41
C LYS A 71 -13.68 -3.76 -18.28
N GLY A 72 -13.84 -4.99 -17.78
CA GLY A 72 -14.39 -6.11 -18.52
C GLY A 72 -13.44 -6.74 -19.54
N LYS A 73 -12.15 -6.35 -19.55
CA LYS A 73 -11.13 -6.92 -20.44
C LYS A 73 -10.57 -8.22 -19.88
N VAL A 74 -11.43 -9.22 -19.73
CA VAL A 74 -11.06 -10.57 -19.28
C VAL A 74 -11.23 -11.58 -20.42
N SER A 75 -10.31 -12.52 -20.53
CA SER A 75 -10.44 -13.67 -21.43
C SER A 75 -10.61 -14.94 -20.60
N LYS A 76 -11.41 -15.87 -21.11
CA LYS A 76 -11.56 -17.18 -20.46
C LYS A 76 -10.27 -17.95 -20.66
N PHE A 77 -9.55 -18.16 -19.57
CA PHE A 77 -8.32 -18.93 -19.58
C PHE A 77 -8.67 -20.42 -19.48
N ASN A 78 -8.13 -21.23 -20.41
CA ASN A 78 -8.36 -22.67 -20.43
C ASN A 78 -7.18 -23.37 -19.76
N ILE A 79 -7.45 -24.05 -18.64
CA ILE A 79 -6.46 -24.74 -17.82
C ILE A 79 -5.94 -26.00 -18.51
N ASP A 80 -6.71 -26.59 -19.43
CA ASP A 80 -6.33 -27.82 -20.15
C ASP A 80 -5.23 -27.60 -21.20
N LYS A 81 -4.79 -26.35 -21.41
CA LYS A 81 -3.78 -25.96 -22.40
C LYS A 81 -2.46 -25.48 -21.76
N LEU A 82 -2.27 -25.71 -20.46
CA LEU A 82 -1.04 -25.41 -19.71
C LEU A 82 -0.06 -26.59 -19.78
#